data_AF-A0A7S0A3Q4-F1
#
_entry.id   AF-A0A7S0A3Q4-F1
#
_cell.length_a   1.000
_cell.length_b   1.000
_cell.length_c   1.000
_cell.angle_alpha   90.00
_cell.angle_beta   90.00
_cell.angle_gamma   90.00
#
_symmetry.space_group_name_H-M   'P 1'
#
loop_
_entity.id
_entity.type
_entity.pdbx_description
1 polymer ?
#
loop_
_entity_poly.entity_id
_entity_poly.type
_entity_poly.pdbx_seq_one_letter_code
_entity_poly.pdbx_strand_id
1 'polypeptide(L)'
;MTPLAAPSLVVEELLGGSFLRLDAGDPDGALACALQAMQLSAGPSAAIAARQAAEHSCAVQICEEILRRGGILADRGHAAVLRKALEDGTSVVCTRCAALVAKQRMEAHRTHWCTMLGDDTCEVDAAPQDLEGAAPVEWMEVD
;
A
#
# COMPACT_ATOMS: atom_id res chain seq x y z
N MET A 1 -42.47 -3.76 -15.76
CA MET A 1 -42.26 -2.30 -15.92
C MET A 1 -41.38 -1.86 -14.77
N THR A 2 -40.07 -1.83 -14.97
CA THR A 2 -39.13 -1.38 -13.95
C THR A 2 -39.17 0.15 -13.91
N PRO A 3 -39.46 0.80 -12.77
CA PRO A 3 -39.41 2.24 -12.71
C PRO A 3 -37.97 2.69 -12.97
N LEU A 4 -37.81 3.60 -13.94
CA LEU A 4 -36.54 4.26 -14.23
C LEU A 4 -36.23 5.15 -13.03
N ALA A 5 -35.50 4.62 -12.04
CA ALA A 5 -35.11 5.40 -10.86
C ALA A 5 -34.37 6.65 -11.35
N ALA A 6 -34.79 7.82 -10.84
CA ALA A 6 -34.12 9.07 -11.15
C ALA A 6 -32.63 8.95 -10.79
N PRO A 7 -31.72 9.48 -11.61
CA PRO A 7 -30.28 9.32 -11.40
C PRO A 7 -29.80 9.78 -10.02
N SER A 8 -30.53 10.68 -9.35
CA SER A 8 -30.27 11.10 -7.97
C SER A 8 -30.46 10.00 -6.92
N LEU A 9 -31.49 9.17 -7.03
CA LEU A 9 -31.76 8.09 -6.07
C LEU A 9 -30.67 7.01 -6.11
N VAL A 10 -30.18 6.70 -7.31
CA VAL A 10 -29.09 5.72 -7.51
C VAL A 10 -27.77 6.24 -6.93
N VAL A 11 -27.49 7.54 -7.06
CA VAL A 11 -26.31 8.17 -6.47
C VAL A 11 -26.37 8.13 -4.95
N GLU A 12 -27.51 8.43 -4.34
CA GLU A 12 -27.70 8.34 -2.88
C GLU A 12 -27.52 6.91 -2.36
N GLU A 13 -28.06 5.91 -3.06
CA GLU A 13 -27.90 4.50 -2.70
C GLU A 13 -26.42 4.07 -2.75
N LEU A 14 -25.68 4.48 -3.78
CA LEU A 14 -24.25 4.19 -3.89
C LEU A 14 -23.44 4.86 -2.77
N LEU A 15 -23.78 6.10 -2.41
CA LEU A 15 -23.12 6.78 -1.29
C LEU A 15 -23.46 6.09 0.05
N GLY A 16 -24.71 5.69 0.26
CA GLY A 16 -25.12 4.88 1.42
C GLY A 16 -24.35 3.56 1.51
N GLY A 17 -24.20 2.86 0.38
CA GLY A 17 -23.38 1.64 0.29
C GLY A 17 -21.90 1.89 0.56
N SER A 18 -21.37 3.05 0.18
CA SER A 18 -19.98 3.44 0.47
C SER A 18 -19.74 3.53 1.98
N PHE A 19 -20.63 4.20 2.73
CA PHE A 19 -20.51 4.30 4.19
C PHE A 19 -20.60 2.94 4.89
N LEU A 20 -21.56 2.11 4.51
CA LEU A 20 -21.71 0.76 5.09
C LEU A 20 -20.45 -0.10 4.89
N ARG A 21 -19.76 0.04 3.75
CA ARG A 21 -18.51 -0.69 3.49
C ARG A 21 -17.35 -0.16 4.34
N LEU A 22 -17.28 1.14 4.59
CA LEU A 22 -16.30 1.69 5.54
C LEU A 22 -16.53 1.13 6.94
N ASP A 23 -17.78 1.07 7.40
CA ASP A 23 -18.13 0.49 8.70
C ASP A 23 -17.79 -1.00 8.79
N ALA A 24 -17.86 -1.71 7.65
CA ALA A 24 -17.49 -3.12 7.53
C ALA A 24 -15.98 -3.36 7.34
N GLY A 25 -15.14 -2.31 7.27
CA GLY A 25 -13.71 -2.43 7.04
C GLY A 25 -13.31 -2.77 5.60
N ASP A 26 -14.16 -2.48 4.62
CA ASP A 26 -13.92 -2.64 3.18
C ASP A 26 -13.71 -1.27 2.48
N PRO A 27 -12.52 -0.65 2.64
CA PRO A 27 -12.25 0.68 2.07
C PRO A 27 -12.19 0.65 0.53
N ASP A 28 -11.76 -0.46 -0.08
CA ASP A 28 -11.67 -0.59 -1.53
C ASP A 28 -13.06 -0.64 -2.16
N GLY A 29 -13.97 -1.42 -1.57
CA GLY A 29 -15.36 -1.44 -2.01
C GLY A 29 -16.07 -0.11 -1.75
N ALA A 30 -15.79 0.55 -0.62
CA ALA A 30 -16.35 1.86 -0.33
C ALA A 30 -15.94 2.91 -1.38
N LEU A 31 -14.66 2.93 -1.75
CA LEU A 31 -14.12 3.81 -2.78
C LEU A 31 -14.74 3.50 -4.16
N ALA A 32 -14.95 2.22 -4.48
CA ALA A 32 -15.61 1.83 -5.73
C ALA A 32 -17.04 2.39 -5.83
N CYS A 33 -17.84 2.27 -4.76
CA CYS A 33 -19.18 2.84 -4.69
C CYS A 33 -19.17 4.37 -4.86
N ALA A 34 -18.27 5.07 -4.18
CA ALA A 34 -18.15 6.53 -4.27
C ALA A 34 -17.79 7.01 -5.69
N LEU A 35 -16.86 6.32 -6.36
CA LEU A 35 -16.46 6.67 -7.73
C LEU A 35 -17.55 6.36 -8.75
N GLN A 36 -18.32 5.29 -8.54
CA GLN A 36 -19.48 4.99 -9.36
C GLN A 36 -20.57 6.06 -9.20
N ALA A 37 -20.83 6.52 -7.97
CA ALA A 37 -21.75 7.62 -7.70
C ALA A 37 -21.33 8.90 -8.43
N MET A 38 -20.03 9.22 -8.36
CA MET A 38 -19.45 10.37 -9.06
C MET A 38 -19.54 10.24 -10.58
N GLN A 39 -19.34 9.04 -11.13
CA GLN A 39 -19.47 8.81 -12.56
C GLN A 39 -20.90 9.06 -13.05
N LEU A 40 -21.91 8.71 -12.25
CA LEU A 40 -23.31 8.96 -12.56
C LEU A 40 -23.69 10.44 -12.42
N SER A 41 -23.11 11.16 -11.46
CA SER A 41 -23.47 12.56 -11.18
C SER A 41 -22.71 13.58 -12.05
N ALA A 42 -21.43 13.36 -12.29
CA ALA A 42 -20.51 14.31 -12.92
C ALA A 42 -19.77 13.74 -14.14
N GLY A 43 -20.01 12.48 -14.48
CA GLY A 43 -19.46 11.82 -15.65
C GLY A 43 -18.11 11.13 -15.44
N PRO A 44 -17.63 10.36 -16.44
CA PRO A 44 -16.43 9.54 -16.33
C PRO A 44 -15.14 10.33 -16.07
N SER A 45 -15.03 11.52 -16.66
CA SER A 45 -13.83 12.37 -16.48
C SER A 45 -13.70 12.85 -15.03
N ALA A 46 -14.81 13.25 -14.39
CA ALA A 46 -14.80 13.64 -12.99
C ALA A 46 -14.43 12.47 -12.06
N ALA A 47 -14.98 11.28 -12.32
CA ALA A 47 -14.65 10.08 -11.56
C ALA A 47 -13.17 9.69 -11.70
N ILE A 48 -12.59 9.78 -12.90
CA ILE A 48 -11.16 9.53 -13.12
C ILE A 48 -10.31 10.56 -12.36
N ALA A 49 -10.66 11.85 -12.47
CA ALA A 49 -9.93 12.92 -11.79
C ALA A 49 -9.97 12.77 -10.27
N ALA A 50 -11.13 12.39 -9.70
CA ALA A 50 -11.25 12.16 -8.27
C ALA A 50 -10.47 10.93 -7.80
N ARG A 51 -10.47 9.84 -8.59
CA ARG A 51 -9.61 8.68 -8.30
C ARG A 51 -8.14 9.08 -8.28
N GLN A 52 -7.67 9.82 -9.29
CA GLN A 52 -6.29 10.28 -9.36
C GLN A 52 -5.94 11.23 -8.20
N ALA A 53 -6.85 12.14 -7.82
CA ALA A 53 -6.65 13.03 -6.69
C ALA A 53 -6.59 12.28 -5.34
N ALA A 54 -7.43 11.26 -5.16
CA ALA A 54 -7.40 10.41 -3.98
C ALA A 54 -6.10 9.58 -3.90
N GLU A 55 -5.69 8.97 -5.03
CA GLU A 55 -4.42 8.25 -5.15
C GLU A 55 -3.24 9.17 -4.86
N HIS A 56 -3.23 10.38 -5.42
CA HIS A 56 -2.20 11.38 -5.18
C HIS A 56 -2.14 11.80 -3.70
N SER A 57 -3.29 12.09 -3.09
CA SER A 57 -3.35 12.50 -1.68
C SER A 57 -2.84 11.40 -0.75
N CYS A 58 -3.22 10.14 -1.01
CA CYS A 58 -2.71 8.98 -0.30
C CYS A 58 -1.19 8.81 -0.48
N ALA A 59 -0.70 8.95 -1.71
CA ALA A 59 0.72 8.87 -2.01
C ALA A 59 1.53 9.92 -1.25
N VAL A 60 1.05 11.17 -1.18
CA VAL A 60 1.69 12.25 -0.41
C VAL A 60 1.73 11.92 1.09
N GLN A 61 0.63 11.47 1.68
CA GLN A 61 0.60 11.09 3.09
C GLN A 61 1.59 9.96 3.41
N ILE A 62 1.67 8.96 2.54
CA ILE A 62 2.61 7.85 2.68
C ILE A 62 4.06 8.35 2.49
N CYS A 63 4.33 9.23 1.52
CA CYS A 63 5.65 9.89 1.38
C CYS A 63 6.06 10.53 2.69
N GLU A 64 5.18 11.36 3.26
CA GLU A 64 5.47 12.12 4.46
C GLU A 64 5.76 11.21 5.64
N GLU A 65 5.02 10.12 5.79
CA GLU A 65 5.27 9.14 6.85
C GLU A 65 6.60 8.39 6.64
N ILE A 66 6.92 7.98 5.40
CA ILE A 66 8.22 7.36 5.09
C ILE A 66 9.37 8.32 5.41
N LEU A 67 9.23 9.59 5.00
CA LEU A 67 10.25 10.61 5.25
C LEU A 67 10.37 10.95 6.75
N ARG A 68 9.26 10.94 7.49
CA ARG A 68 9.22 11.18 8.93
C ARG A 68 9.90 10.06 9.71
N ARG A 69 9.69 8.80 9.31
CA ARG A 69 10.33 7.63 9.95
C ARG A 69 11.82 7.53 9.68
N GLY A 70 12.33 8.25 8.67
CA GLY A 70 13.72 8.17 8.24
C GLY A 70 14.02 6.94 7.38
N GLY A 71 15.27 6.79 6.98
CA GLY A 71 15.74 5.67 6.15
C GLY A 71 16.56 6.15 4.96
N ILE A 72 17.18 5.23 4.24
CA ILE A 72 18.26 5.53 3.28
C ILE A 72 17.94 6.62 2.24
N LEU A 73 16.68 6.77 1.85
CA LEU A 73 16.25 7.84 0.93
C LEU A 73 16.08 9.20 1.63
N ALA A 74 15.59 9.22 2.87
CA ALA A 74 15.51 10.42 3.69
C ALA A 74 16.92 10.86 4.13
N ASP A 75 17.74 9.91 4.61
CA ASP A 75 19.06 10.16 5.19
C ASP A 75 20.08 10.63 4.16
N ARG A 76 19.93 10.19 2.90
CA ARG A 76 20.80 10.62 1.78
C ARG A 76 20.26 11.84 1.02
N GLY A 77 19.21 12.49 1.52
CA GLY A 77 18.66 13.70 0.91
C GLY A 77 17.90 13.47 -0.40
N HIS A 78 17.53 12.22 -0.71
CA HIS A 78 16.75 11.85 -1.90
C HIS A 78 15.23 11.98 -1.70
N ALA A 79 14.79 12.69 -0.65
CA ALA A 79 13.39 12.94 -0.36
C ALA A 79 12.61 13.55 -1.54
N ALA A 80 13.26 14.43 -2.31
CA ALA A 80 12.67 15.04 -3.49
C ALA A 80 12.39 14.02 -4.62
N VAL A 81 13.25 13.00 -4.76
CA VAL A 81 13.08 11.94 -5.76
C VAL A 81 11.91 11.04 -5.36
N LEU A 82 11.85 10.66 -4.08
CA LEU A 82 10.75 9.87 -3.52
C LEU A 82 9.40 10.59 -3.70
N ARG A 83 9.36 11.89 -3.34
CA ARG A 83 8.16 12.72 -3.49
C ARG A 83 7.71 12.79 -4.94
N LYS A 84 8.63 13.12 -5.85
CA LYS A 84 8.32 13.21 -7.28
C LYS A 84 7.79 11.90 -7.85
N ALA A 85 8.42 10.78 -7.53
CA ALA A 85 8.04 9.46 -8.03
C ALA A 85 6.68 8.97 -7.50
N LEU A 86 6.24 9.47 -6.35
CA LEU A 86 4.92 9.18 -5.79
C LEU A 86 3.85 10.17 -6.30
N GLU A 87 4.19 11.45 -6.44
CA GLU A 87 3.31 12.50 -7.01
C GLU A 87 3.00 12.26 -8.49
N ASP A 88 3.98 11.83 -9.28
CA ASP A 88 3.79 11.53 -10.71
C ASP A 88 3.12 10.17 -10.97
N GLY A 89 2.88 9.39 -9.92
CA GLY A 89 2.23 8.07 -9.96
C GLY A 89 3.05 7.00 -10.68
N THR A 90 4.33 7.24 -10.96
CA THR A 90 5.22 6.24 -11.57
C THR A 90 5.67 5.19 -10.55
N SER A 91 5.62 5.52 -9.25
CA SER A 91 5.82 4.62 -8.14
C SER A 91 4.61 4.61 -7.21
N VAL A 92 4.40 3.48 -6.53
CA VAL A 92 3.31 3.23 -5.61
C VAL A 92 3.85 2.47 -4.40
N VAL A 93 3.21 2.62 -3.25
CA VAL A 93 3.60 1.89 -2.04
C VAL A 93 2.78 0.61 -1.92
N CYS A 94 3.45 -0.50 -1.65
CA CYS A 94 2.81 -1.75 -1.30
C CYS A 94 2.20 -1.63 0.10
N THR A 95 0.90 -1.78 0.23
CA THR A 95 0.19 -1.70 1.53
C THR A 95 0.52 -2.84 2.49
N ARG A 96 1.11 -3.95 1.99
CA ARG A 96 1.46 -5.11 2.82
C ARG A 96 2.82 -4.94 3.51
N CYS A 97 3.84 -4.54 2.75
CA CYS A 97 5.23 -4.46 3.24
C CYS A 97 5.79 -3.03 3.29
N ALA A 98 4.97 -2.02 2.95
CA ALA A 98 5.36 -0.62 2.84
C ALA A 98 6.50 -0.33 1.83
N ALA A 99 6.85 -1.28 0.95
CA ALA A 99 7.87 -1.08 -0.06
C ALA A 99 7.40 -0.11 -1.16
N LEU A 100 8.30 0.75 -1.62
CA LEU A 100 8.10 1.58 -2.80
C LEU A 100 8.39 0.76 -4.06
N VAL A 101 7.43 0.70 -4.99
CA VAL A 101 7.49 -0.12 -6.19
C VAL A 101 7.06 0.70 -7.39
N ALA A 102 7.77 0.59 -8.51
CA ALA A 102 7.31 1.18 -9.77
C ALA A 102 5.91 0.65 -10.13
N LYS A 103 4.98 1.51 -10.54
CA LYS A 103 3.58 1.16 -10.84
C LYS A 103 3.45 -0.02 -11.80
N GLN A 104 4.28 -0.07 -12.83
CA GLN A 104 4.32 -1.16 -13.82
C GLN A 104 4.76 -2.51 -13.24
N ARG A 105 5.37 -2.53 -12.06
CA ARG A 105 5.88 -3.73 -11.38
C ARG A 105 5.06 -4.11 -10.15
N MET A 106 4.02 -3.36 -9.81
CA MET A 106 3.22 -3.62 -8.60
C MET A 106 2.57 -5.01 -8.62
N GLU A 107 2.07 -5.46 -9.78
CA GLU A 107 1.50 -6.79 -9.90
C GLU A 107 2.54 -7.89 -9.64
N ALA A 108 3.69 -7.83 -10.32
CA ALA A 108 4.80 -8.75 -10.09
C ALA A 108 5.31 -8.73 -8.64
N HIS A 109 5.35 -7.55 -8.01
CA HIS A 109 5.68 -7.43 -6.61
C HIS A 109 4.66 -8.18 -5.73
N ARG A 110 3.36 -7.96 -5.96
CA ARG A 110 2.28 -8.62 -5.22
C ARG A 110 2.28 -10.14 -5.38
N THR A 111 2.77 -10.67 -6.49
CA THR A 111 2.72 -12.11 -6.78
C THR A 111 4.02 -12.85 -6.46
N HIS A 112 5.18 -12.17 -6.52
CA HIS A 112 6.47 -12.86 -6.47
C HIS A 112 7.50 -12.24 -5.52
N TRP A 113 7.41 -10.95 -5.17
CA TRP A 113 8.52 -10.26 -4.49
C TRP A 113 8.16 -9.59 -3.17
N CYS A 114 6.89 -9.46 -2.84
CA CYS A 114 6.48 -8.87 -1.58
C CYS A 114 6.93 -9.81 -0.44
N THR A 115 7.71 -9.29 0.50
CA THR A 115 8.23 -10.06 1.64
C THR A 115 7.12 -10.58 2.56
N MET A 116 5.94 -9.96 2.50
CA MET A 116 4.73 -10.40 3.21
C MET A 116 3.85 -11.32 2.34
N LEU A 117 4.44 -12.00 1.33
CA LEU A 117 3.80 -13.08 0.59
C LEU A 117 3.74 -14.34 1.47
N GLY A 118 2.81 -14.38 2.42
CA GLY A 118 2.43 -15.63 3.09
C GLY A 118 2.65 -15.76 4.60
N ASP A 119 2.77 -14.68 5.37
CA ASP A 119 2.95 -14.77 6.83
C ASP A 119 1.65 -14.99 7.63
N ASP A 120 0.89 -16.04 7.29
CA ASP A 120 -0.05 -16.69 8.24
C ASP A 120 0.62 -17.84 9.01
N THR A 121 1.91 -18.11 8.81
CA THR A 121 2.68 -19.07 9.62
C THR A 121 3.85 -18.39 10.29
N CYS A 122 3.55 -17.62 11.34
CA CYS A 122 4.52 -17.33 12.39
C CYS A 122 4.84 -18.61 13.18
N GLU A 123 5.61 -19.52 12.58
CA GLU A 123 6.51 -20.36 13.38
C GLU A 123 7.56 -19.43 13.95
N VAL A 124 7.36 -19.06 15.22
CA VAL A 124 8.38 -18.42 16.05
C VAL A 124 9.60 -19.32 16.02
N ASP A 125 10.64 -18.90 15.30
CA ASP A 125 11.98 -19.46 15.39
C ASP A 125 12.36 -19.60 16.87
N ALA A 126 12.36 -20.85 17.34
CA ALA A 126 12.94 -21.19 18.62
C ALA A 126 14.44 -20.87 18.53
N ALA A 127 14.84 -19.84 19.28
CA ALA A 127 16.22 -19.46 19.47
C ALA A 127 17.10 -20.66 19.92
N PRO A 128 18.40 -20.65 19.60
CA PRO A 128 19.26 -21.82 19.72
C PRO A 128 19.60 -22.13 21.18
N GLN A 129 19.35 -23.38 21.58
CA GLN A 129 20.03 -24.09 22.66
C GLN A 129 20.85 -25.15 21.92
N ASP A 130 22.18 -25.17 21.92
CA ASP A 130 23.03 -25.34 23.08
C ASP A 130 24.44 -24.79 22.85
N LEU A 131 24.93 -24.06 23.84
CA LEU A 131 26.34 -23.95 24.14
C LEU A 131 26.73 -25.23 24.90
N GLU A 132 27.50 -26.13 24.29
CA GLU A 132 28.46 -26.99 25.00
C GLU A 132 29.35 -27.77 24.00
N GLY A 133 30.66 -27.51 24.02
CA GLY A 133 31.67 -28.41 23.46
C GLY A 133 32.40 -27.96 22.19
N ALA A 134 33.23 -26.91 22.27
CA ALA A 134 34.33 -26.72 21.32
C ALA A 134 35.62 -26.41 22.09
N ALA A 135 36.59 -27.32 21.96
CA ALA A 135 37.90 -27.29 22.61
C ALA A 135 38.71 -26.02 22.28
N PRO A 136 39.65 -25.60 23.16
CA PRO A 136 40.49 -24.45 22.88
C PRO A 136 41.45 -24.76 21.71
N VAL A 137 41.45 -23.88 20.71
CA VAL A 137 42.39 -23.89 19.60
C VAL A 137 43.76 -23.45 20.14
N GLU A 138 44.72 -24.38 20.14
CA GLU A 138 46.12 -24.15 20.48
C GLU A 138 46.77 -23.35 19.33
N TRP A 139 47.24 -22.14 19.63
CA TRP A 139 47.95 -21.31 18.65
C TRP A 139 49.41 -21.77 18.59
N MET A 140 49.79 -22.44 17.50
CA MET A 140 51.18 -22.76 17.19
C MET A 140 51.89 -21.46 16.78
N GLU A 141 52.78 -20.97 17.65
CA GLU A 141 53.79 -19.97 17.31
C GLU A 141 54.77 -20.57 16.28
N VAL A 142 55.05 -19.80 15.23
CA VAL A 142 56.07 -20.13 14.22
C VAL A 142 57.30 -19.28 14.54
N ASP A 143 58.34 -19.90 15.06
CA ASP A 143 59.72 -19.36 15.10
C ASP A 143 60.42 -19.49 13.74
#